data_AF-A0A9P6L812-F1
#
_entry.id   AF-A0A9P6L812-F1
#
_cell.length_a   1.000
_cell.length_b   1.000
_cell.length_c   1.000
_cell.angle_alpha   90.00
_cell.angle_beta   90.00
_cell.angle_gamma   90.00
#
_symmetry.space_group_name_H-M   'P 1'
#
loop_
_entity.id
_entity.type
_entity.pdbx_description
1 polymer ?
#
loop_
_entity_poly.entity_id
_entity_poly.type
_entity_poly.pdbx_seq_one_letter_code
_entity_poly.pdbx_strand_id
1 'polypeptide(L)'
;MDPAYLNKKIVDLSDAELIALGFLGENVAPDVKRIVDKVKADPDRLGTVTCFMVDCLKRQYPVQAPPQDATQPPTSSTISEAEALYSELSNDSDARTIVAPDLISKYEMNFWYHGISSDPPKLMWRSDLETNPFPIPPPGTNFFKLPTKTAHGVFKTPLNDVWRDTVAPRILASMKAHGLKYSALTTARFSTVEDGKDETFGPIVVWIAVRPNTTSARAVRDATPDILHILADVQITDVVVEWYEASVVRLIDTL
;
A
#
# COMPACT_ATOMS: atom_id res chain seq x y z
N MET A 1 -19.12 23.15 7.73
CA MET A 1 -19.22 24.09 6.59
C MET A 1 -20.56 23.89 5.89
N ASP A 2 -21.18 24.97 5.42
CA ASP A 2 -22.41 24.94 4.62
C ASP A 2 -22.14 24.21 3.26
N PRO A 3 -22.97 23.21 2.88
CA PRO A 3 -22.85 22.51 1.60
C PRO A 3 -22.75 23.41 0.37
N ALA A 4 -23.37 24.59 0.39
CA ALA A 4 -23.34 25.56 -0.72
C ALA A 4 -21.93 26.12 -1.01
N TYR A 5 -21.00 26.02 -0.05
CA TYR A 5 -19.64 26.54 -0.19
C TYR A 5 -18.60 25.48 -0.52
N LEU A 6 -18.90 24.18 -0.38
CA LEU A 6 -17.91 23.09 -0.49
C LEU A 6 -17.10 23.14 -1.79
N ASN A 7 -17.78 23.36 -2.92
CA ASN A 7 -17.18 23.35 -4.25
C ASN A 7 -16.81 24.75 -4.77
N LYS A 8 -17.09 25.82 -3.99
CA LYS A 8 -16.66 27.17 -4.37
C LYS A 8 -15.13 27.24 -4.28
N LYS A 9 -14.52 27.93 -5.25
CA LYS A 9 -13.08 28.16 -5.24
C LYS A 9 -12.75 29.32 -4.31
N ILE A 10 -11.60 29.23 -3.66
CA ILE A 10 -11.12 30.29 -2.77
C ILE A 10 -10.91 31.61 -3.51
N VAL A 11 -10.51 31.55 -4.79
CA VAL A 11 -10.33 32.73 -5.65
C VAL A 11 -11.65 33.46 -5.97
N ASP A 12 -12.78 32.78 -5.86
CA ASP A 12 -14.10 33.34 -6.19
C ASP A 12 -14.79 33.98 -4.97
N LEU A 13 -14.15 33.93 -3.80
CA LEU A 13 -14.71 34.43 -2.54
C LEU A 13 -14.13 35.80 -2.17
N SER A 14 -15.01 36.65 -1.66
CA SER A 14 -14.60 37.90 -1.03
C SER A 14 -13.89 37.68 0.31
N ASP A 15 -13.11 38.67 0.74
CA ASP A 15 -12.44 38.63 2.05
C ASP A 15 -13.44 38.49 3.20
N ALA A 16 -14.63 39.09 3.08
CA ALA A 16 -15.70 38.94 4.05
C ALA A 16 -16.22 37.50 4.15
N GLU A 17 -16.38 36.81 3.01
CA GLU A 17 -16.76 35.39 2.98
C GLU A 17 -15.64 34.51 3.56
N LEU A 18 -14.38 34.79 3.22
CA LEU A 18 -13.23 34.04 3.76
C LEU A 18 -13.09 34.22 5.29
N ILE A 19 -13.38 35.42 5.81
CA ILE A 19 -13.43 35.67 7.26
C ILE A 19 -14.61 34.91 7.89
N ALA A 20 -15.81 34.97 7.29
CA ALA A 20 -16.99 34.27 7.81
C ALA A 20 -16.80 32.74 7.85
N LEU A 21 -16.06 32.18 6.89
CA LEU A 21 -15.70 30.76 6.85
C LEU A 21 -14.53 30.41 7.79
N GLY A 22 -13.89 31.41 8.40
CA GLY A 22 -12.73 31.24 9.29
C GLY A 22 -11.48 30.78 8.55
N PHE A 23 -11.30 31.23 7.31
CA PHE A 23 -10.13 31.02 6.46
C PHE A 23 -9.21 32.24 6.44
N LEU A 24 -9.71 33.40 6.87
CA LEU A 24 -8.95 34.64 7.07
C LEU A 24 -9.31 35.24 8.43
N GLY A 25 -8.37 35.97 9.07
CA GLY A 25 -8.57 36.61 10.37
C GLY A 25 -7.45 36.32 11.37
N GLU A 26 -7.55 36.92 12.56
CA GLU A 26 -6.50 36.85 13.60
C GLU A 26 -6.36 35.47 14.24
N ASN A 27 -7.45 34.70 14.29
CA ASN A 27 -7.50 33.38 14.95
C ASN A 27 -7.47 32.19 13.97
N VAL A 28 -6.97 32.40 12.75
CA VAL A 28 -6.89 31.34 11.74
C VAL A 28 -5.57 30.58 11.87
N ALA A 29 -5.64 29.24 11.75
CA ALA A 29 -4.46 28.39 11.76
C ALA A 29 -3.43 28.88 10.71
N PRO A 30 -2.12 28.97 11.04
CA PRO A 30 -1.11 29.53 10.16
C PRO A 30 -1.07 28.89 8.76
N ASP A 31 -1.30 27.58 8.69
CA ASP A 31 -1.32 26.84 7.42
C ASP A 31 -2.55 27.13 6.56
N VAL A 32 -3.72 27.32 7.18
CA VAL A 32 -4.94 27.74 6.48
C VAL A 32 -4.75 29.12 5.88
N LYS A 33 -4.21 30.06 6.66
CA LYS A 33 -3.89 31.42 6.18
C LYS A 33 -2.88 31.38 5.03
N ARG A 34 -1.81 30.59 5.17
CA ARG A 34 -0.76 30.43 4.15
C ARG A 34 -1.31 29.93 2.81
N ILE A 35 -2.25 28.99 2.82
CA ILE A 35 -2.88 28.50 1.59
C ILE A 35 -3.75 29.58 0.95
N VAL A 36 -4.58 30.25 1.73
CA VAL A 36 -5.44 31.33 1.21
C VAL A 36 -4.61 32.46 0.60
N ASP A 37 -3.52 32.88 1.28
CA ASP A 37 -2.62 33.91 0.78
C ASP A 37 -1.92 33.49 -0.52
N LYS A 38 -1.47 32.23 -0.62
CA LYS A 38 -0.85 31.70 -1.86
C LYS A 38 -1.82 31.62 -3.02
N VAL A 39 -3.05 31.18 -2.76
CA VAL A 39 -4.11 31.09 -3.79
C VAL A 39 -4.45 32.47 -4.33
N LYS A 40 -4.49 33.50 -3.46
CA LYS A 40 -4.70 34.89 -3.88
C LYS A 40 -3.53 35.47 -4.64
N ALA A 41 -2.30 35.10 -4.28
CA ALA A 41 -1.09 35.59 -4.93
C ALA A 41 -0.84 34.96 -6.32
N ASP A 42 -1.34 33.75 -6.56
CA ASP A 42 -1.15 33.01 -7.82
C ASP A 42 -2.43 32.27 -8.26
N PRO A 43 -3.48 33.00 -8.68
CA PRO A 43 -4.77 32.41 -9.04
C PRO A 43 -4.69 31.55 -10.31
N ASP A 44 -3.74 31.82 -11.22
CA ASP A 44 -3.58 31.06 -12.47
C ASP A 44 -3.13 29.61 -12.21
N ARG A 45 -2.29 29.39 -11.19
CA ARG A 45 -1.81 28.05 -10.81
C ARG A 45 -2.65 27.38 -9.73
N LEU A 46 -3.28 28.17 -8.85
CA LEU A 46 -3.94 27.68 -7.63
C LEU A 46 -5.45 27.96 -7.60
N GLY A 47 -6.04 28.45 -8.69
CA GLY A 47 -7.48 28.76 -8.80
C GLY A 47 -8.42 27.54 -8.76
N THR A 48 -7.89 26.33 -8.59
CA THR A 48 -8.66 25.09 -8.40
C THR A 48 -8.91 24.76 -6.92
N VAL A 49 -8.25 25.46 -5.99
CA VAL A 49 -8.40 25.20 -4.55
C VAL A 49 -9.81 25.58 -4.10
N THR A 50 -10.54 24.62 -3.53
CA THR A 50 -11.93 24.79 -3.06
C THR A 50 -12.01 25.00 -1.55
N CYS A 51 -13.15 25.51 -1.07
CA CYS A 51 -13.42 25.62 0.36
C CYS A 51 -13.33 24.28 1.08
N PHE A 52 -13.75 23.19 0.45
CA PHE A 52 -13.65 21.86 1.04
C PHE A 52 -12.20 21.49 1.36
N MET A 53 -11.27 21.74 0.43
CA MET A 53 -9.84 21.45 0.64
C MET A 53 -9.27 22.25 1.82
N VAL A 54 -9.66 23.54 1.94
CA VAL A 54 -9.22 24.41 3.03
C VAL A 54 -9.90 24.06 4.36
N ASP A 55 -11.17 23.63 4.34
CA ASP A 55 -11.91 23.17 5.53
C ASP A 55 -11.33 21.86 6.07
N CYS A 56 -10.93 20.94 5.20
CA CYS A 56 -10.22 19.72 5.59
C CYS A 56 -8.92 20.06 6.35
N LEU A 57 -8.12 21.00 5.84
CA LEU A 57 -6.91 21.46 6.52
C LEU A 57 -7.23 22.13 7.86
N LYS A 58 -8.29 22.96 7.89
CA LYS A 58 -8.75 23.60 9.13
C LYS A 58 -9.15 22.58 10.20
N ARG A 59 -9.77 21.47 9.82
CA ARG A 59 -10.18 20.39 10.75
C ARG A 59 -9.00 19.58 11.29
N GLN A 60 -7.86 19.57 10.60
CA GLN A 60 -6.64 18.93 11.09
C GLN A 60 -5.99 19.71 12.25
N TYR A 61 -6.42 20.95 12.50
CA TYR A 61 -5.92 21.80 13.58
C TYR A 61 -7.09 22.35 14.43
N PRO A 62 -7.58 21.59 15.43
CA PRO A 62 -8.55 22.16 16.37
C PRO A 62 -7.94 23.35 17.12
N VAL A 63 -8.70 24.44 17.20
CA VAL A 63 -8.35 25.66 17.95
C VAL A 63 -8.06 25.27 19.40
N GLN A 64 -6.85 25.59 19.85
CA GLN A 64 -6.35 25.34 21.20
C GLN A 64 -7.24 26.08 22.23
N ALA A 65 -7.82 25.35 23.17
CA ALA A 65 -8.48 25.94 24.35
C ALA A 65 -7.43 26.60 25.27
N PRO A 66 -7.81 27.56 26.14
CA PRO A 66 -6.86 28.30 26.97
C PRO A 66 -6.08 27.38 27.91
N PRO A 67 -4.84 27.74 28.29
CA PRO A 67 -3.90 26.82 28.89
C PRO A 67 -4.30 26.45 30.32
N GLN A 68 -4.56 25.17 30.56
CA GLN A 68 -4.42 24.57 31.89
C GLN A 68 -3.30 23.54 31.86
N ASP A 69 -2.34 23.81 32.74
CA ASP A 69 -1.21 23.03 33.25
C ASP A 69 -0.46 22.06 32.35
N ALA A 70 0.86 22.27 32.36
CA ALA A 70 1.88 21.47 31.75
C ALA A 70 1.78 20.00 32.18
N THR A 71 1.75 19.08 31.20
CA THR A 71 2.69 17.96 31.00
C THR A 71 2.06 17.00 29.98
N GLN A 72 2.12 17.33 28.68
CA GLN A 72 2.03 16.31 27.64
C GLN A 72 2.66 16.86 26.35
N PRO A 73 3.64 16.16 25.75
CA PRO A 73 4.17 16.55 24.45
C PRO A 73 3.06 16.46 23.40
N PRO A 74 3.08 17.32 22.36
CA PRO A 74 2.06 17.33 21.34
C PRO A 74 2.08 15.97 20.63
N THR A 75 0.98 15.25 20.67
CA THR A 75 0.73 14.12 19.78
C THR A 75 0.62 14.69 18.37
N SER A 76 1.74 14.73 17.64
CA SER A 76 1.75 14.80 16.19
C SER A 76 0.70 13.84 15.67
N SER A 77 -0.11 14.30 14.70
CA SER A 77 -0.86 13.40 13.84
C SER A 77 0.10 12.29 13.39
N THR A 78 -0.11 11.08 13.88
CA THR A 78 0.70 9.93 13.51
C THR A 78 0.45 9.72 12.02
N ILE A 79 1.36 10.25 11.19
CA ILE A 79 1.53 9.79 9.82
C ILE A 79 1.60 8.27 9.95
N SER A 80 0.73 7.56 9.23
CA SER A 80 0.75 6.10 9.30
C SER A 80 2.17 5.65 8.98
N GLU A 81 2.70 4.67 9.73
CA GLU A 81 4.06 4.17 9.50
C GLU A 81 4.28 3.80 8.02
N ALA A 82 3.23 3.32 7.36
CA ALA A 82 3.20 3.06 5.92
C ALA A 82 3.37 4.32 5.04
N GLU A 83 2.79 5.47 5.41
CA GLU A 83 2.93 6.74 4.65
C GLU A 83 4.33 7.36 4.84
N ALA A 84 4.91 7.20 6.02
CA ALA A 84 6.29 7.61 6.28
C ALA A 84 7.28 6.76 5.47
N LEU A 85 7.13 5.43 5.52
CA LEU A 85 7.92 4.49 4.73
C LEU A 85 7.76 4.72 3.22
N TYR A 86 6.54 5.03 2.77
CA TYR A 86 6.29 5.38 1.37
C TYR A 86 7.04 6.64 0.96
N SER A 87 6.98 7.69 1.77
CA SER A 87 7.67 8.95 1.49
C SER A 87 9.19 8.78 1.46
N GLU A 88 9.74 7.94 2.33
CA GLU A 88 11.17 7.61 2.37
C GLU A 88 11.60 6.83 1.11
N LEU A 89 10.99 5.67 0.88
CA LEU A 89 11.38 4.77 -0.21
C LEU A 89 11.02 5.31 -1.60
N SER A 90 9.99 6.17 -1.70
CA SER A 90 9.65 6.82 -2.96
C SER A 90 10.69 7.88 -3.34
N ASN A 91 11.41 8.50 -2.42
CA ASN A 91 12.44 9.48 -2.79
C ASN A 91 13.85 8.87 -2.90
N ASP A 92 14.04 7.63 -2.47
CA ASP A 92 15.31 6.90 -2.53
C ASP A 92 15.48 6.16 -3.87
N SER A 93 16.49 6.56 -4.67
CA SER A 93 16.80 5.88 -5.94
C SER A 93 17.31 4.45 -5.74
N ASP A 94 18.02 4.19 -4.64
CA ASP A 94 18.58 2.88 -4.34
C ASP A 94 17.47 1.92 -3.92
N ALA A 95 16.42 2.43 -3.25
CA ALA A 95 15.23 1.64 -2.92
C ALA A 95 14.46 1.16 -4.15
N ARG A 96 14.58 1.88 -5.27
CA ARG A 96 13.91 1.56 -6.55
C ARG A 96 14.77 0.75 -7.49
N THR A 97 16.07 0.66 -7.22
CA THR A 97 17.02 -0.08 -8.04
C THR A 97 17.03 -1.55 -7.63
N ILE A 98 16.91 -2.44 -8.61
CA ILE A 98 17.08 -3.88 -8.40
C ILE A 98 18.58 -4.15 -8.32
N VAL A 99 19.05 -4.58 -7.14
CA VAL A 99 20.46 -4.91 -6.91
C VAL A 99 20.59 -6.41 -6.74
N ALA A 100 21.40 -7.05 -7.57
CA ALA A 100 21.69 -8.47 -7.40
C ALA A 100 22.25 -8.73 -5.99
N PRO A 101 21.80 -9.77 -5.27
CA PRO A 101 21.04 -10.92 -5.77
C PRO A 101 19.51 -10.77 -5.69
N ASP A 102 19.02 -9.70 -5.07
CA ASP A 102 17.62 -9.52 -4.69
C ASP A 102 16.89 -8.87 -5.87
N LEU A 103 16.29 -9.72 -6.70
CA LEU A 103 15.66 -9.35 -7.97
C LEU A 103 14.40 -8.46 -7.82
N ILE A 104 14.07 -8.04 -6.61
CA ILE A 104 12.93 -7.17 -6.29
C ILE A 104 13.46 -5.91 -5.61
N SER A 105 12.98 -4.75 -6.06
CA SER A 105 13.36 -3.47 -5.46
C SER A 105 12.87 -3.38 -4.00
N LYS A 106 13.57 -2.64 -3.13
CA LYS A 106 13.08 -2.42 -1.75
C LYS A 106 11.69 -1.78 -1.76
N TYR A 107 11.44 -0.90 -2.72
CA TYR A 107 10.13 -0.27 -2.89
C TYR A 107 9.04 -1.31 -3.16
N GLU A 108 9.23 -2.19 -4.15
CA GLU A 108 8.27 -3.25 -4.46
C GLU A 108 8.11 -4.25 -3.31
N MET A 109 9.20 -4.64 -2.64
CA MET A 109 9.17 -5.54 -1.47
C MET A 109 8.21 -5.05 -0.38
N ASN A 110 8.16 -3.73 -0.13
CA ASN A 110 7.33 -3.15 0.92
C ASN A 110 5.91 -2.79 0.46
N PHE A 111 5.69 -2.52 -0.83
CA PHE A 111 4.41 -2.01 -1.31
C PHE A 111 3.63 -2.95 -2.23
N TRP A 112 4.17 -4.12 -2.59
CA TRP A 112 3.47 -5.09 -3.43
C TRP A 112 2.08 -5.46 -2.89
N TYR A 113 1.98 -5.66 -1.57
CA TYR A 113 0.75 -6.04 -0.87
C TYR A 113 0.00 -4.85 -0.25
N HIS A 114 0.31 -3.62 -0.67
CA HIS A 114 -0.36 -2.41 -0.19
C HIS A 114 -1.89 -2.58 -0.27
N GLY A 115 -2.60 -2.26 0.81
CA GLY A 115 -4.05 -2.37 0.91
C GLY A 115 -4.57 -3.63 1.61
N ILE A 116 -3.79 -4.72 1.68
CA ILE A 116 -4.25 -5.97 2.30
C ILE A 116 -4.41 -5.83 3.82
N SER A 117 -3.51 -5.08 4.45
CA SER A 117 -3.58 -4.75 5.88
C SER A 117 -2.78 -3.47 6.16
N SER A 118 -2.83 -2.96 7.40
CA SER A 118 -2.03 -1.81 7.82
C SER A 118 -0.53 -2.08 7.84
N ASP A 119 -0.13 -3.34 8.05
CA ASP A 119 1.26 -3.82 8.04
C ASP A 119 1.34 -5.08 7.16
N PRO A 120 1.30 -4.91 5.83
CA PRO A 120 1.28 -6.05 4.92
C PRO A 120 2.61 -6.79 4.95
N PRO A 121 2.61 -8.10 4.67
CA PRO A 121 3.85 -8.87 4.64
C PRO A 121 4.80 -8.33 3.56
N LYS A 122 6.10 -8.58 3.72
CA LYS A 122 7.11 -8.19 2.74
C LYS A 122 7.24 -9.25 1.65
N LEU A 123 7.14 -8.82 0.39
CA LEU A 123 7.33 -9.69 -0.77
C LEU A 123 8.81 -10.10 -0.87
N MET A 124 9.08 -11.39 -1.01
CA MET A 124 10.43 -11.90 -1.26
C MET A 124 10.69 -12.13 -2.74
N TRP A 125 9.73 -12.75 -3.44
CA TRP A 125 9.88 -13.09 -4.85
C TRP A 125 8.52 -13.41 -5.49
N ARG A 126 8.37 -13.17 -6.80
CA ARG A 126 7.20 -13.56 -7.59
C ARG A 126 7.57 -14.01 -9.00
N SER A 127 6.81 -14.95 -9.55
CA SER A 127 7.13 -15.59 -10.84
C SER A 127 6.78 -14.77 -12.07
N ASP A 128 5.93 -13.76 -11.94
CA ASP A 128 5.48 -12.88 -13.01
C ASP A 128 6.25 -11.56 -13.07
N LEU A 129 7.44 -11.50 -12.46
CA LEU A 129 8.25 -10.29 -12.34
C LEU A 129 8.50 -9.60 -13.70
N GLU A 130 8.75 -10.38 -14.75
CA GLU A 130 9.04 -9.85 -16.10
C GLU A 130 7.78 -9.42 -16.87
N THR A 131 6.65 -10.07 -16.63
CA THR A 131 5.41 -9.85 -17.40
C THR A 131 4.46 -8.87 -16.72
N ASN A 132 4.65 -8.60 -15.43
CA ASN A 132 3.81 -7.75 -14.61
C ASN A 132 4.68 -6.79 -13.77
N PRO A 133 5.25 -5.73 -14.35
CA PRO A 133 6.12 -4.81 -13.62
C PRO A 133 5.36 -4.05 -12.54
N PHE A 134 5.96 -3.89 -11.35
CA PHE A 134 5.37 -3.07 -10.30
C PHE A 134 5.49 -1.57 -10.64
N PRO A 135 4.43 -0.77 -10.49
CA PRO A 135 4.47 0.64 -10.88
C PRO A 135 5.38 1.44 -9.95
N ILE A 136 6.45 2.00 -10.53
CA ILE A 136 7.38 2.91 -9.84
C ILE A 136 7.10 4.32 -10.38
N PRO A 137 6.61 5.26 -9.55
CA PRO A 137 6.36 6.62 -10.01
C PRO A 137 7.68 7.30 -10.38
N PRO A 138 7.75 8.04 -11.51
CA PRO A 138 8.92 8.86 -11.83
C PRO A 138 9.26 9.83 -10.68
N PRO A 139 10.56 10.13 -10.43
CA PRO A 139 10.95 11.12 -9.44
C PRO A 139 10.21 12.45 -9.64
N GLY A 140 9.70 13.03 -8.55
CA GLY A 140 8.93 14.29 -8.60
C GLY A 140 7.44 14.14 -8.96
N THR A 141 6.93 12.91 -9.09
CA THR A 141 5.47 12.68 -9.25
C THR A 141 4.75 13.02 -7.94
N ASN A 142 4.00 14.12 -7.93
CA ASN A 142 3.16 14.49 -6.80
C ASN A 142 1.87 13.64 -6.78
N PHE A 143 1.40 13.30 -5.58
CA PHE A 143 0.10 12.61 -5.35
C PHE A 143 -0.04 11.23 -6.01
N PHE A 144 1.05 10.53 -6.32
CA PHE A 144 0.96 9.14 -6.75
C PHE A 144 0.32 8.30 -5.65
N LYS A 145 -0.75 7.58 -5.99
CA LYS A 145 -1.40 6.63 -5.09
C LYS A 145 -0.97 5.22 -5.45
N LEU A 146 -0.49 4.49 -4.46
CA LEU A 146 -0.20 3.08 -4.63
C LEU A 146 -1.48 2.32 -5.01
N PRO A 147 -1.38 1.33 -5.91
CA PRO A 147 -2.47 0.38 -6.11
C PRO A 147 -2.85 -0.30 -4.79
N THR A 148 -4.14 -0.40 -4.51
CA THR A 148 -4.66 -1.06 -3.30
C THR A 148 -5.09 -2.47 -3.68
N LYS A 149 -4.55 -3.47 -3.00
CA LYS A 149 -4.90 -4.87 -3.17
C LYS A 149 -5.89 -5.36 -2.13
N THR A 150 -6.82 -6.20 -2.57
CA THR A 150 -7.66 -7.02 -1.69
C THR A 150 -7.38 -8.49 -1.96
N ALA A 151 -7.17 -9.28 -0.90
CA ALA A 151 -6.97 -10.71 -1.00
C ALA A 151 -8.31 -11.45 -1.03
N HIS A 152 -8.50 -12.30 -2.04
CA HIS A 152 -9.69 -13.14 -2.20
C HIS A 152 -9.31 -14.62 -2.15
N GLY A 153 -10.21 -15.45 -1.63
CA GLY A 153 -10.08 -16.89 -1.72
C GLY A 153 -10.29 -17.39 -3.15
N VAL A 154 -9.65 -18.51 -3.49
CA VAL A 154 -9.79 -19.17 -4.79
C VAL A 154 -10.81 -20.29 -4.67
N PHE A 155 -11.93 -20.16 -5.40
CA PHE A 155 -13.03 -21.13 -5.37
C PHE A 155 -13.49 -21.47 -6.79
N LYS A 156 -14.02 -22.68 -6.97
CA LYS A 156 -14.62 -23.16 -8.23
C LYS A 156 -13.66 -23.10 -9.42
N THR A 157 -12.39 -23.43 -9.19
CA THR A 157 -11.35 -23.52 -10.23
C THR A 157 -10.83 -24.96 -10.33
N PRO A 158 -10.29 -25.40 -11.48
CA PRO A 158 -9.68 -26.73 -11.60
C PRO A 158 -8.57 -26.98 -10.58
N LEU A 159 -7.89 -25.93 -10.11
CA LEU A 159 -6.89 -26.03 -9.04
C LEU A 159 -7.51 -26.57 -7.74
N ASN A 160 -8.75 -26.19 -7.40
CA ASN A 160 -9.40 -26.64 -6.17
C ASN A 160 -9.56 -28.16 -6.10
N ASP A 161 -9.83 -28.80 -7.24
CA ASP A 161 -10.06 -30.25 -7.34
C ASP A 161 -8.79 -31.07 -7.08
N VAL A 162 -7.62 -30.50 -7.41
CA VAL A 162 -6.32 -31.18 -7.30
C VAL A 162 -5.46 -30.64 -6.16
N TRP A 163 -5.86 -29.54 -5.52
CA TRP A 163 -5.04 -28.82 -4.53
C TRP A 163 -4.64 -29.69 -3.34
N ARG A 164 -5.63 -30.26 -2.65
CA ARG A 164 -5.43 -30.97 -1.38
C ARG A 164 -4.64 -32.27 -1.55
N ASP A 165 -5.00 -33.05 -2.56
CA ASP A 165 -4.55 -34.43 -2.68
C ASP A 165 -3.32 -34.59 -3.57
N THR A 166 -3.04 -33.63 -4.46
CA THR A 166 -1.94 -33.71 -5.43
C THR A 166 -0.97 -32.54 -5.34
N VAL A 167 -1.45 -31.31 -5.56
CA VAL A 167 -0.56 -30.14 -5.75
C VAL A 167 0.12 -29.73 -4.45
N ALA A 168 -0.64 -29.45 -3.39
CA ALA A 168 -0.06 -28.96 -2.13
C ALA A 168 0.95 -29.95 -1.52
N PRO A 169 0.69 -31.27 -1.45
CA PRO A 169 1.68 -32.22 -0.95
C PRO A 169 2.98 -32.24 -1.76
N ARG A 170 2.90 -32.13 -3.10
CA ARG A 170 4.09 -32.08 -3.98
C ARG A 170 4.89 -30.80 -3.79
N ILE A 171 4.21 -29.66 -3.65
CA ILE A 171 4.86 -28.38 -3.35
C ILE A 171 5.58 -28.45 -1.98
N LEU A 172 4.92 -28.99 -0.96
CA LEU A 172 5.53 -29.19 0.36
C LEU A 172 6.78 -30.09 0.29
N ALA A 173 6.73 -31.16 -0.50
CA ALA A 173 7.86 -32.05 -0.72
C ALA A 173 9.02 -31.35 -1.45
N SER A 174 8.73 -30.58 -2.49
CA SER A 174 9.72 -29.75 -3.20
C SER A 174 10.36 -28.73 -2.26
N MET A 175 9.57 -27.96 -1.52
CA MET A 175 10.09 -26.99 -0.54
C MET A 175 11.01 -27.66 0.50
N LYS A 176 10.62 -28.84 0.98
CA LYS A 176 11.45 -29.62 1.91
C LYS A 176 12.77 -30.07 1.27
N ALA A 177 12.78 -30.47 0.00
CA ALA A 177 13.98 -30.85 -0.72
C ALA A 177 14.95 -29.65 -0.90
N HIS A 178 14.40 -28.45 -1.08
CA HIS A 178 15.16 -27.19 -1.10
C HIS A 178 15.54 -26.65 0.29
N GLY A 179 15.18 -27.36 1.38
CA GLY A 179 15.46 -26.92 2.75
C GLY A 179 14.66 -25.69 3.20
N LEU A 180 13.59 -25.32 2.48
CA LEU A 180 12.76 -24.16 2.77
C LEU A 180 11.82 -24.44 3.94
N LYS A 181 11.80 -23.52 4.90
CA LYS A 181 10.91 -23.59 6.08
C LYS A 181 9.70 -22.69 5.86
N TYR A 182 8.59 -23.28 5.45
CA TYR A 182 7.33 -22.55 5.26
C TYR A 182 6.58 -22.32 6.59
N SER A 183 5.76 -21.27 6.60
CA SER A 183 4.79 -20.91 7.65
C SER A 183 3.36 -21.19 7.19
N ALA A 184 3.05 -20.93 5.91
CA ALA A 184 1.75 -21.15 5.31
C ALA A 184 1.89 -21.43 3.80
N LEU A 185 0.99 -22.25 3.26
CA LEU A 185 0.85 -22.53 1.84
C LEU A 185 -0.63 -22.41 1.50
N THR A 186 -1.01 -21.34 0.79
CA THR A 186 -2.41 -21.05 0.45
C THR A 186 -2.54 -20.69 -1.03
N THR A 187 -3.78 -20.62 -1.49
CA THR A 187 -4.13 -20.06 -2.80
C THR A 187 -4.91 -18.77 -2.58
N ALA A 188 -4.54 -17.71 -3.29
CA ALA A 188 -5.21 -16.43 -3.24
C ALA A 188 -5.48 -15.91 -4.66
N ARG A 189 -6.38 -14.94 -4.76
CA ARG A 189 -6.52 -14.10 -5.94
C ARG A 189 -6.56 -12.66 -5.46
N PHE A 190 -5.72 -11.80 -6.02
CA PHE A 190 -5.73 -10.39 -5.64
C PHE A 190 -6.57 -9.59 -6.61
N SER A 191 -7.47 -8.77 -6.09
CA SER A 191 -7.99 -7.64 -6.86
C SER A 191 -7.12 -6.42 -6.61
N THR A 192 -6.97 -5.56 -7.60
CA THR A 192 -6.18 -4.33 -7.53
C THR A 192 -7.04 -3.15 -7.98
N VAL A 193 -7.08 -2.11 -7.16
CA VAL A 193 -7.72 -0.83 -7.47
C VAL A 193 -6.63 0.22 -7.63
N GLU A 194 -6.60 0.87 -8.79
CA GLU A 194 -5.70 1.99 -9.08
C GLU A 194 -6.50 3.30 -9.14
N ASP A 195 -5.83 4.44 -8.95
CA ASP A 195 -6.50 5.73 -8.95
C ASP A 195 -7.20 6.00 -10.28
N GLY A 196 -8.51 6.23 -10.23
CA GLY A 196 -9.33 6.48 -11.41
C GLY A 196 -9.56 5.26 -12.32
N LYS A 197 -9.25 4.04 -11.87
CA LYS A 197 -9.51 2.80 -12.62
C LYS A 197 -10.44 1.86 -11.86
N ASP A 198 -11.15 1.05 -12.63
CA ASP A 198 -11.98 -0.01 -12.09
C ASP A 198 -11.13 -1.12 -11.45
N GLU A 199 -11.74 -1.86 -10.53
CA GLU A 199 -11.12 -3.01 -9.89
C GLU A 199 -10.78 -4.09 -10.92
N THR A 200 -9.54 -4.58 -10.88
CA THR A 200 -9.05 -5.65 -11.78
C THR A 200 -8.64 -6.87 -10.98
N PHE A 201 -8.99 -8.07 -11.45
CA PHE A 201 -8.59 -9.32 -10.82
C PHE A 201 -7.32 -9.89 -11.47
N GLY A 202 -6.31 -10.13 -10.66
CA GLY A 202 -5.09 -10.83 -11.08
C GLY A 202 -5.29 -12.32 -11.35
N PRO A 203 -4.22 -13.04 -11.71
CA PRO A 203 -4.23 -14.50 -11.84
C PRO A 203 -4.43 -15.18 -10.49
N ILE A 204 -4.57 -16.51 -10.52
CA ILE A 204 -4.51 -17.32 -9.29
C ILE A 204 -3.08 -17.29 -8.76
N VAL A 205 -2.92 -17.03 -7.47
CA VAL A 205 -1.63 -16.97 -6.79
C VAL A 205 -1.49 -18.16 -5.85
N VAL A 206 -0.43 -18.95 -6.02
CA VAL A 206 0.09 -19.83 -4.96
C VAL A 206 0.89 -18.94 -4.01
N TRP A 207 0.29 -18.65 -2.85
CA TRP A 207 0.78 -17.65 -1.91
C TRP A 207 1.47 -18.34 -0.73
N ILE A 208 2.80 -18.22 -0.68
CA ILE A 208 3.64 -19.01 0.21
C ILE A 208 4.32 -18.11 1.24
N ALA A 209 3.99 -18.31 2.51
CA ALA A 209 4.71 -17.70 3.62
C ALA A 209 5.90 -18.56 3.99
N VAL A 210 7.10 -17.97 4.07
CA VAL A 210 8.28 -18.59 4.67
C VAL A 210 8.56 -18.01 6.05
N ARG A 211 9.20 -18.81 6.90
CA ARG A 211 9.59 -18.37 8.23
C ARG A 211 10.62 -17.25 8.12
N PRO A 212 10.43 -16.14 8.84
CA PRO A 212 11.37 -15.02 8.80
C PRO A 212 12.80 -15.45 9.12
N ASN A 213 13.76 -14.89 8.39
CA ASN A 213 15.19 -15.13 8.59
C ASN A 213 15.63 -16.61 8.40
N THR A 214 14.86 -17.41 7.66
CA THR A 214 15.21 -18.82 7.39
C THR A 214 15.60 -19.12 5.95
N THR A 215 15.41 -18.16 5.04
CA THR A 215 15.73 -18.30 3.62
C THR A 215 16.04 -16.94 2.98
N SER A 216 16.37 -16.93 1.69
CA SER A 216 16.66 -15.71 0.92
C SER A 216 15.77 -15.65 -0.33
N ALA A 217 15.62 -14.44 -0.92
CA ALA A 217 14.90 -14.23 -2.18
C ALA A 217 15.46 -15.12 -3.31
N ARG A 218 16.79 -15.29 -3.35
CA ARG A 218 17.46 -16.21 -4.28
C ARG A 218 17.00 -17.65 -4.11
N ALA A 219 16.97 -18.15 -2.88
CA ALA A 219 16.62 -19.55 -2.62
C ALA A 219 15.16 -19.85 -2.99
N VAL A 220 14.23 -18.94 -2.69
CA VAL A 220 12.82 -19.13 -3.09
C VAL A 220 12.63 -19.02 -4.60
N ARG A 221 13.35 -18.09 -5.27
CA ARG A 221 13.39 -18.01 -6.75
C ARG A 221 13.86 -19.32 -7.37
N ASP A 222 14.98 -19.86 -6.88
CA ASP A 222 15.59 -21.07 -7.45
C ASP A 222 14.71 -22.31 -7.22
N ALA A 223 13.82 -22.30 -6.22
CA ALA A 223 12.84 -23.34 -5.96
C ALA A 223 11.54 -23.20 -6.77
N THR A 224 11.20 -22.00 -7.25
CA THR A 224 9.93 -21.76 -7.96
C THR A 224 9.74 -22.62 -9.22
N PRO A 225 10.74 -22.86 -10.09
CA PRO A 225 10.55 -23.67 -11.29
C PRO A 225 9.95 -25.05 -11.01
N ASP A 226 10.34 -25.70 -9.90
CA ASP A 226 9.79 -26.99 -9.49
C ASP A 226 8.29 -26.89 -9.16
N ILE A 227 7.87 -25.81 -8.48
CA ILE A 227 6.47 -25.56 -8.14
C ILE A 227 5.64 -25.32 -9.41
N LEU A 228 6.16 -24.54 -10.34
CA LEU A 228 5.51 -24.30 -11.64
C LEU A 228 5.40 -25.59 -12.44
N HIS A 229 6.41 -26.46 -12.41
CA HIS A 229 6.36 -27.78 -13.05
C HIS A 229 5.29 -28.68 -12.43
N ILE A 230 5.19 -28.72 -11.09
CA ILE A 230 4.13 -29.46 -10.38
C ILE A 230 2.73 -29.00 -10.81
N LEU A 231 2.52 -27.69 -11.00
CA LEU A 231 1.25 -27.13 -11.46
C LEU A 231 0.99 -27.47 -12.93
N ALA A 232 2.02 -27.37 -13.78
CA ALA A 232 1.92 -27.72 -15.20
C ALA A 232 1.62 -29.20 -15.44
N ASP A 233 2.16 -30.11 -14.64
CA ASP A 233 1.91 -31.56 -14.71
C ASP A 233 0.42 -31.91 -14.55
N VAL A 234 -0.32 -31.09 -13.81
CA VAL A 234 -1.78 -31.21 -13.64
C VAL A 234 -2.56 -30.21 -14.50
N GLN A 235 -1.91 -29.66 -15.54
CA GLN A 235 -2.49 -28.74 -16.52
C GLN A 235 -3.00 -27.42 -15.92
N ILE A 236 -2.43 -26.99 -14.80
CA ILE A 236 -2.67 -25.68 -14.21
C ILE A 236 -1.52 -24.75 -14.61
N THR A 237 -1.75 -23.91 -15.63
CA THR A 237 -0.69 -23.06 -16.22
C THR A 237 -0.88 -21.57 -15.99
N ASP A 238 -2.10 -21.10 -15.71
CA ASP A 238 -2.42 -19.70 -15.44
C ASP A 238 -2.34 -19.39 -13.94
N VAL A 239 -1.13 -19.51 -13.39
CA VAL A 239 -0.83 -19.36 -11.96
C VAL A 239 0.47 -18.61 -11.74
N VAL A 240 0.48 -17.77 -10.71
CA VAL A 240 1.67 -17.06 -10.24
C VAL A 240 2.06 -17.63 -8.88
N VAL A 241 3.35 -17.77 -8.64
CA VAL A 241 3.89 -18.17 -7.33
C VAL A 241 4.46 -16.91 -6.68
N GLU A 242 3.96 -16.57 -5.50
CA GLU A 242 4.43 -15.43 -4.72
C GLU A 242 4.90 -15.90 -3.33
N TRP A 243 6.08 -15.42 -2.94
CA TRP A 243 6.71 -15.73 -1.67
C TRP A 243 6.80 -14.49 -0.80
N TYR A 244 6.50 -14.64 0.48
CA TYR A 244 6.59 -13.56 1.46
C TYR A 244 7.08 -14.10 2.81
N GLU A 245 7.67 -13.23 3.62
CA GLU A 245 8.00 -13.58 5.00
C GLU A 245 6.80 -13.35 5.91
N ALA A 246 6.41 -14.38 6.68
CA ALA A 246 5.44 -14.24 7.75
C ALA A 246 5.60 -15.35 8.79
N SER A 247 5.26 -15.02 10.04
CA SER A 247 5.17 -16.00 11.13
C SER A 247 3.70 -16.27 11.46
N VAL A 248 3.34 -17.54 11.65
CA VAL A 248 2.03 -17.89 12.21
C VAL A 248 2.13 -17.74 13.73
N VAL A 249 1.43 -16.75 14.27
CA VAL A 249 1.24 -16.60 15.71
C VAL A 249 -0.06 -17.31 16.07
N ARG A 250 -0.03 -18.16 17.11
CA ARG A 250 -1.27 -18.65 17.71
C ARG A 250 -1.93 -17.46 18.40
N LEU A 251 -3.16 -17.10 18.01
CA LEU A 251 -4.00 -16.29 18.88
C LEU A 251 -4.22 -17.10 20.16
N ILE A 252 -3.62 -16.63 21.25
CA ILE A 252 -3.96 -17.08 22.59
C ILE A 252 -5.11 -16.17 23.00
N ASP A 253 -6.27 -16.73 23.30
CA ASP A 253 -7.41 -15.98 23.81
C ASP A 253 -7.04 -15.36 25.17
N THR A 254 -6.47 -14.17 25.18
CA THR A 254 -6.50 -13.30 26.37
C THR A 254 -7.82 -12.54 26.33
N LEU A 255 -8.85 -13.19 26.86
CA LEU A 255 -10.03 -12.55 27.45
C LEU A 255 -9.65 -11.82 28.74
#